data_AF-A0A2V5P6R6-F1
#
_entry.id   AF-A0A2V5P6R6-F1
#
_cell.length_a   1.000
_cell.length_b   1.000
_cell.length_c   1.000
_cell.angle_alpha   90.00
_cell.angle_beta   90.00
_cell.angle_gamma   90.00
#
_symmetry.space_group_name_H-M   'P 1'
#
loop_
_entity.id
_entity.type
_entity.pdbx_description
1 polymer ?
#
loop_
_entity_poly.entity_id
_entity_poly.type
_entity_poly.pdbx_seq_one_letter_code
_entity_poly.pdbx_strand_id
1 'polypeptide(L)'
;GYQEGMRRELMEEVAIEEVKETAVAVINDDSTEVGYVHFGVVHLMHAAKETMAGRRSGIVGPEFVPITEAVKDLAGYESWSRFCLEHLDALLSKAAASGDTVRQRITD
;
A
#
# COMPACT_ATOMS: atom_id res chain seq x y z
N GLY A 1 -8.14 -19.05 0.58
CA GLY A 1 -6.69 -19.04 0.89
C GLY A 1 -6.19 -17.62 1.07
N TYR A 2 -4.90 -17.43 1.39
CA TYR A 2 -4.30 -16.10 1.66
C TYR A 2 -4.64 -15.06 0.58
N GLN A 3 -4.39 -15.39 -0.70
CA GLN A 3 -4.60 -14.49 -1.83
C GLN A 3 -6.07 -14.08 -2.02
N GLU A 4 -7.01 -15.01 -1.81
CA GLU A 4 -8.44 -14.72 -1.89
C GLU A 4 -8.89 -13.83 -0.72
N GLY A 5 -8.33 -14.05 0.48
CA GLY A 5 -8.56 -13.22 1.65
C GLY A 5 -8.09 -11.80 1.43
N MET A 6 -6.83 -11.62 1.01
CA MET A 6 -6.25 -10.31 0.69
C MET A 6 -7.08 -9.55 -0.35
N ARG A 7 -7.48 -10.22 -1.45
CA ARG A 7 -8.33 -9.60 -2.48
C ARG A 7 -9.72 -9.23 -1.96
N ARG A 8 -10.33 -10.09 -1.13
CA ARG A 8 -11.64 -9.81 -0.51
C ARG A 8 -11.55 -8.56 0.38
N GLU A 9 -10.56 -8.47 1.26
CA GLU A 9 -10.37 -7.30 2.14
C GLU A 9 -10.24 -6.00 1.33
N LEU A 10 -9.35 -5.98 0.32
CA LEU A 10 -9.19 -4.81 -0.56
C LEU A 10 -10.52 -4.39 -1.21
N MET A 11 -11.29 -5.37 -1.72
CA MET A 11 -12.57 -5.12 -2.40
C MET A 11 -13.69 -4.68 -1.45
N GLU A 12 -13.62 -5.00 -0.16
CA GLU A 12 -14.56 -4.54 0.86
C GLU A 12 -14.29 -3.08 1.26
N GLU A 13 -13.05 -2.64 1.15
CA GLU A 13 -12.60 -1.32 1.59
C GLU A 13 -12.65 -0.27 0.48
N VAL A 14 -12.14 -0.60 -0.71
CA VAL A 14 -12.03 0.34 -1.83
C VAL A 14 -12.57 -0.23 -3.12
N ALA A 15 -13.20 0.65 -3.90
CA ALA A 15 -13.58 0.38 -5.28
C ALA A 15 -12.38 0.67 -6.18
N ILE A 16 -11.63 -0.39 -6.50
CA ILE A 16 -10.50 -0.35 -7.43
C ILE A 16 -10.70 -1.39 -8.52
N GLU A 17 -10.49 -1.00 -9.77
CA GLU A 17 -10.51 -1.93 -10.92
C GLU A 17 -9.22 -2.75 -10.94
N GLU A 18 -9.34 -4.01 -11.41
CA GLU A 18 -8.28 -5.00 -11.65
C GLU A 18 -6.84 -4.52 -11.35
N VAL A 19 -6.33 -4.96 -10.21
CA VAL A 19 -4.97 -4.65 -9.76
C VAL A 19 -4.06 -5.83 -9.99
N LYS A 20 -2.93 -5.59 -10.68
CA LYS A 20 -1.76 -6.46 -10.51
C LYS A 20 -1.20 -6.20 -9.12
N GLU A 21 -0.88 -7.26 -8.42
CA GLU A 21 -0.31 -7.19 -7.07
C GLU A 21 0.91 -8.09 -6.98
N THR A 22 1.90 -7.62 -6.22
CA THR A 22 3.09 -8.38 -5.88
C THR A 22 3.39 -8.18 -4.40
N ALA A 23 3.52 -9.29 -3.65
CA ALA A 23 4.06 -9.26 -2.29
C ALA A 23 5.55 -8.88 -2.32
N VAL A 24 5.92 -7.80 -1.64
CA VAL A 24 7.27 -7.20 -1.71
C VAL A 24 8.02 -7.22 -0.38
N ALA A 25 7.30 -7.30 0.73
CA ALA A 25 7.89 -7.30 2.07
C ALA A 25 6.93 -7.90 3.11
N VAL A 26 7.44 -8.05 4.33
CA VAL A 26 6.68 -8.38 5.52
C VAL A 26 6.98 -7.34 6.60
N ILE A 27 6.01 -7.05 7.45
CA ILE A 27 6.13 -6.14 8.61
C ILE A 27 5.96 -6.97 9.88
N ASN A 28 6.94 -6.86 10.78
CA ASN A 28 6.88 -7.38 12.14
C ASN A 28 7.27 -6.24 13.08
N ASP A 29 6.26 -5.56 13.64
CA ASP A 29 6.40 -4.29 14.35
C ASP A 29 6.10 -4.45 15.84
N ASP A 30 7.14 -4.59 16.66
CA ASP A 30 7.00 -4.68 18.11
C ASP A 30 6.95 -3.29 18.79
N SER A 31 6.79 -2.19 18.05
CA SER A 31 6.80 -0.84 18.64
C SER A 31 5.44 -0.37 19.16
N THR A 32 4.36 -1.07 18.83
CA THR A 32 2.99 -0.73 19.22
C THR A 32 2.23 -1.95 19.75
N GLU A 33 1.25 -1.77 20.63
CA GLU A 33 0.42 -2.87 21.16
C GLU A 33 -0.29 -3.66 20.06
N VAL A 34 -0.74 -2.96 19.01
CA VAL A 34 -1.36 -3.59 17.83
C VAL A 34 -0.30 -4.36 17.04
N GLY A 35 0.85 -3.75 16.77
CA GLY A 35 1.92 -4.40 16.02
C GLY A 35 2.42 -5.70 16.65
N TYR A 36 2.53 -5.75 18.00
CA TYR A 36 2.92 -6.95 18.75
C TYR A 36 2.10 -8.21 18.46
N VAL A 37 0.86 -8.04 18.00
CA VAL A 37 -0.07 -9.16 17.74
C VAL A 37 -0.41 -9.33 16.26
N HIS A 38 0.22 -8.56 15.36
CA HIS A 38 -0.04 -8.62 13.92
C HIS A 38 1.23 -8.88 13.11
N PHE A 39 1.08 -9.71 12.08
CA PHE A 39 2.09 -9.94 11.06
C PHE A 39 1.58 -9.40 9.73
N GLY A 40 2.25 -8.36 9.21
CA GLY A 40 1.86 -7.68 7.98
C GLY A 40 2.56 -8.25 6.76
N VAL A 41 1.85 -8.31 5.62
CA VAL A 41 2.44 -8.57 4.31
C VAL A 41 2.16 -7.36 3.43
N VAL A 42 3.23 -6.80 2.86
CA VAL A 42 3.13 -5.59 2.03
C VAL A 42 3.01 -6.01 0.57
N HIS A 43 1.94 -5.57 -0.06
CA HIS A 43 1.70 -5.75 -1.48
C HIS A 43 1.83 -4.40 -2.20
N LEU A 44 2.59 -4.36 -3.30
CA LEU A 44 2.50 -3.26 -4.24
C LEU A 44 1.38 -3.56 -5.22
N MET A 45 0.46 -2.62 -5.40
CA MET A 45 -0.67 -2.75 -6.32
C MET A 45 -0.60 -1.75 -7.46
N HIS A 46 -0.88 -2.19 -8.67
CA HIS A 46 -0.97 -1.32 -9.84
C HIS A 46 -2.42 -1.14 -10.27
N ALA A 47 -2.96 0.05 -10.02
CA ALA A 47 -4.29 0.44 -10.45
C ALA A 47 -4.27 0.84 -11.94
N ALA A 48 -5.21 0.33 -12.74
CA ALA A 48 -5.33 0.72 -14.14
C ALA A 48 -5.78 2.19 -14.32
N LYS A 49 -6.46 2.77 -13.32
CA LYS A 49 -6.96 4.13 -13.30
C LYS A 49 -6.79 4.75 -11.91
N GLU A 50 -6.59 6.05 -11.85
CA GLU A 50 -6.53 6.84 -10.61
C GLU A 50 -7.95 7.13 -10.07
N THR A 51 -8.87 6.17 -10.15
CA THR A 51 -10.23 6.28 -9.59
C THR A 51 -10.32 5.39 -8.37
N MET A 52 -10.55 5.98 -7.20
CA MET A 52 -10.85 5.27 -5.96
C MET A 52 -12.12 5.82 -5.32
N ALA A 53 -12.92 4.92 -4.77
CA ALA A 53 -14.04 5.27 -3.90
C ALA A 53 -14.08 4.32 -2.70
N GLY A 54 -14.44 4.83 -1.53
CA GLY A 54 -14.56 4.02 -0.32
C GLY A 54 -15.80 3.13 -0.40
N ARG A 55 -15.67 1.87 0.03
CA ARG A 55 -16.77 0.89 0.13
C ARG A 55 -17.19 0.59 1.56
N ARG A 56 -16.41 1.07 2.53
CA ARG A 56 -16.68 0.96 3.96
C ARG A 56 -16.85 2.34 4.57
N SER A 57 -17.78 2.46 5.53
CA SER A 57 -18.07 3.71 6.24
C SER A 57 -16.88 4.30 7.00
N GLY A 58 -15.88 3.48 7.34
CA GLY A 58 -14.65 3.92 8.01
C GLY A 58 -13.63 4.60 7.10
N ILE A 59 -13.78 4.51 5.77
CA ILE A 59 -12.87 5.13 4.81
C ILE A 59 -13.44 6.47 4.37
N VAL A 60 -12.80 7.54 4.83
CA VAL A 60 -13.20 8.92 4.57
C VAL A 60 -12.20 9.55 3.60
N GLY A 61 -12.67 9.95 2.42
CA GLY A 61 -11.86 10.67 1.43
C GLY A 61 -10.68 9.89 0.83
N PRO A 62 -10.88 8.69 0.26
CA PRO A 62 -9.79 7.97 -0.41
C PRO A 62 -9.32 8.75 -1.64
N GLU A 63 -8.00 8.88 -1.79
CA GLU A 63 -7.38 9.64 -2.87
C GLU A 63 -6.05 9.02 -3.30
N PHE A 64 -5.59 9.39 -4.50
CA PHE A 64 -4.22 9.16 -4.94
C PHE A 64 -3.40 10.43 -4.67
N VAL A 65 -2.38 10.30 -3.83
CA VAL A 65 -1.46 11.39 -3.49
C VAL A 65 -0.14 11.19 -4.23
N PRO A 66 0.46 12.25 -4.84
CA PRO A 66 1.82 12.16 -5.38
C PRO A 66 2.82 11.72 -4.31
N ILE A 67 3.73 10.82 -4.66
CA ILE A 67 4.76 10.31 -3.72
C ILE A 67 5.57 11.47 -3.12
N THR A 68 5.91 12.46 -3.93
CA THR A 68 6.64 13.66 -3.51
C THR A 68 5.91 14.48 -2.46
N GLU A 69 4.58 14.42 -2.40
CA GLU A 69 3.77 15.06 -1.35
C GLU A 69 3.65 14.15 -0.13
N ALA A 70 3.40 12.85 -0.32
CA ALA A 70 3.23 11.89 0.77
C ALA A 70 4.45 11.81 1.70
N VAL A 71 5.66 11.94 1.16
CA VAL A 71 6.90 11.86 1.95
C VAL A 71 7.27 13.17 2.69
N LYS A 72 6.53 14.27 2.49
CA LYS A 72 6.82 15.56 3.15
C LYS A 72 6.50 15.55 4.64
N ASP A 73 5.49 14.79 5.05
CA ASP A 73 5.06 14.68 6.45
C ASP A 73 4.87 13.23 6.89
N LEU A 74 5.99 12.52 7.04
CA LEU A 74 5.99 11.14 7.54
C LEU A 74 5.44 11.02 8.97
N ALA A 75 5.47 12.10 9.76
CA ALA A 75 4.97 12.10 11.13
C ALA A 75 3.43 12.07 11.20
N GLY A 76 2.75 12.46 10.13
CA GLY A 76 1.30 12.35 10.00
C GLY A 76 0.77 10.93 9.77
N TYR A 77 1.66 9.95 9.54
CA TYR A 77 1.31 8.55 9.30
C TYR A 77 1.52 7.68 10.54
N GLU A 78 0.68 6.65 10.68
CA GLU A 78 0.86 5.58 11.67
C GLU A 78 2.03 4.66 11.32
N SER A 79 2.43 3.75 12.24
CA SER A 79 3.71 3.03 12.12
C SER A 79 3.87 2.25 10.80
N TRP A 80 2.85 1.47 10.39
CA TRP A 80 2.96 0.61 9.21
C TRP A 80 2.95 1.40 7.89
N SER A 81 2.09 2.41 7.76
CA SER A 81 2.07 3.28 6.57
C SER A 81 3.34 4.11 6.48
N ARG A 82 3.86 4.59 7.62
CA ARG A 82 5.16 5.26 7.68
C ARG A 82 6.31 4.35 7.23
N PHE A 83 6.38 3.10 7.70
CA PHE A 83 7.42 2.15 7.24
C PHE A 83 7.37 1.94 5.72
N CYS A 84 6.18 1.85 5.14
CA CYS A 84 6.03 1.72 3.69
C CYS A 84 6.60 2.95 2.94
N LEU A 85 6.41 4.16 3.47
CA LEU A 85 6.93 5.39 2.86
C LEU A 85 8.45 5.54 3.08
N GLU A 86 8.95 5.23 4.28
CA GLU A 86 10.40 5.28 4.62
C GLU A 86 11.23 4.30 3.78
N HIS A 87 10.62 3.16 3.39
CA HIS A 87 11.29 2.11 2.61
C HIS A 87 10.79 2.01 1.17
N LEU A 88 10.08 3.03 0.67
CA LEU A 88 9.38 2.98 -0.61
C LEU A 88 10.28 2.55 -1.78
N ASP A 89 11.48 3.11 -1.89
CA ASP A 89 12.43 2.77 -2.97
C ASP A 89 12.83 1.29 -2.95
N ALA A 90 13.03 0.72 -1.77
CA ALA A 90 13.34 -0.70 -1.62
C ALA A 90 12.15 -1.57 -2.02
N LEU A 91 10.93 -1.18 -1.62
CA LEU A 91 9.69 -1.89 -1.98
C LEU A 91 9.44 -1.87 -3.49
N LEU A 92 9.60 -0.70 -4.13
CA LEU A 92 9.48 -0.56 -5.59
C LEU A 92 10.53 -1.38 -6.33
N SER A 93 11.77 -1.40 -5.82
CA SER A 93 12.86 -2.22 -6.39
C SER A 93 12.55 -3.72 -6.32
N LYS A 94 11.93 -4.18 -5.22
CA LYS A 94 11.48 -5.57 -5.07
C LYS A 94 10.36 -5.92 -6.05
N ALA A 95 9.38 -5.03 -6.23
CA ALA A 95 8.32 -5.25 -7.22
C ALA A 95 8.88 -5.36 -8.65
N ALA A 96 9.80 -4.45 -9.02
CA ALA A 96 10.44 -4.46 -10.32
C ALA A 96 11.21 -5.78 -10.59
N ALA A 97 11.90 -6.30 -9.58
CA ALA A 97 12.63 -7.58 -9.68
C ALA A 97 11.71 -8.80 -9.84
N SER A 98 10.45 -8.71 -9.38
CA SER A 98 9.44 -9.77 -9.50
C SER A 98 8.73 -9.80 -10.86
N GLY A 99 9.05 -8.88 -11.77
CA GLY A 99 8.52 -8.85 -13.15
C GLY A 99 7.39 -7.86 -13.40
N ASP A 100 6.99 -7.05 -12.41
CA ASP A 100 6.06 -5.93 -12.60
C ASP A 100 6.84 -4.67 -12.97
N THR A 101 6.69 -4.21 -14.22
CA THR A 101 7.32 -2.95 -14.66
C THR A 101 6.59 -1.77 -14.01
N VAL A 102 7.13 -1.28 -12.89
CA VAL A 102 6.67 -0.08 -12.19
C VAL A 102 6.78 1.12 -13.15
N ARG A 103 5.64 1.69 -13.56
CA ARG A 103 5.63 3.05 -14.16
C ARG A 103 5.76 4.05 -13.01
N GLN A 104 6.97 4.51 -12.73
CA GLN A 104 7.16 5.66 -11.84
C GLN A 104 6.60 6.91 -12.54
N ARG A 105 5.65 7.59 -11.89
CA ARG A 105 5.39 9.00 -12.17
C ARG A 105 6.40 9.80 -11.36
N ILE A 106 7.50 10.17 -12.00
CA ILE A 106 8.28 11.34 -11.59
C ILE A 106 7.56 12.51 -12.24
N THR A 107 6.80 13.26 -11.46
CA THR A 107 6.28 14.56 -11.91
C THR A 107 7.07 15.64 -11.20
N ASP A 108 7.76 16.44 -12.00
CA ASP A 108 8.54 17.64 -11.62
C ASP A 108 7.69 18.69 -10.88
#